data_AF-A0A9P0L0M5-F1
#
_entry.id   AF-A0A9P0L0M5-F1
#
_cell.length_a   1.000
_cell.length_b   1.000
_cell.length_c   1.000
_cell.angle_alpha   90.00
_cell.angle_beta   90.00
_cell.angle_gamma   90.00
#
_symmetry.space_group_name_H-M   'P 1'
#
loop_
_entity.id
_entity.type
_entity.pdbx_description
1 polymer ?
#
loop_
_entity_poly.entity_id
_entity_poly.type
_entity_poly.pdbx_seq_one_letter_code
_entity_poly.pdbx_strand_id
1 'polypeptide(L)' 'MLVKPLIEKKNTLFREAVSVEERLLATLRFLATGRSYEDLKFSCIISPQLLGRIIPETFHQKKRNGSK' A
#
# COMPACT_ATOMS: atom_id res chain seq x y z
N MET A 1 -13.00 8.16 6.79
CA MET A 1 -11.85 8.78 6.09
C MET A 1 -12.09 8.69 4.59
N LEU A 2 -12.03 9.82 3.89
CA LEU A 2 -12.23 9.93 2.42
C LEU A 2 -11.32 8.99 1.60
N VAL A 3 -10.19 8.56 2.17
CA VAL A 3 -9.18 7.74 1.51
C VAL A 3 -9.48 6.23 1.53
N LYS A 4 -10.40 5.76 2.40
CA LYS A 4 -10.74 4.32 2.51
C LYS A 4 -11.23 3.73 1.19
N PRO A 5 -12.29 4.25 0.51
CA PRO A 5 -12.75 3.67 -0.74
C PRO A 5 -11.74 3.78 -1.91
N LEU A 6 -10.69 4.60 -1.77
CA LEU A 6 -9.69 4.82 -2.81
C LEU A 6 -8.54 3.80 -2.77
N ILE A 7 -8.26 3.19 -1.61
CA ILE A 7 -7.09 2.33 -1.38
C ILE A 7 -7.47 0.94 -0.83
N GLU A 8 -8.74 0.74 -0.44
CA GLU A 8 -9.23 -0.53 0.08
C GLU A 8 -9.09 -1.64 -0.97
N LYS A 9 -8.22 -2.62 -0.66
CA LYS A 9 -8.16 -3.86 -1.41
C LYS A 9 -9.02 -4.90 -0.71
N LYS A 10 -9.80 -5.63 -1.51
CA LYS A 10 -10.54 -6.79 -1.02
C LYS A 10 -9.56 -7.91 -0.67
N ASN A 11 -9.79 -8.52 0.48
CA ASN A 11 -9.15 -9.79 0.85
C ASN A 11 -9.44 -10.83 -0.23
N THR A 12 -8.45 -11.65 -0.55
CA THR A 12 -8.67 -12.82 -1.41
C THR A 12 -8.85 -14.05 -0.52
N LEU A 13 -9.47 -15.11 -1.06
CA LEU A 13 -9.68 -16.38 -0.33
C LEU A 13 -8.39 -16.99 0.24
N PHE A 14 -7.23 -16.62 -0.32
CA PHE A 14 -5.92 -17.15 0.06
C PHE A 14 -5.05 -16.19 0.87
N ARG A 15 -5.41 -14.89 0.94
CA ARG A 15 -4.59 -13.89 1.63
C ARG A 15 -5.40 -12.67 2.04
N GLU A 16 -5.22 -12.25 3.29
CA GLU A 16 -5.68 -10.94 3.75
C GLU A 16 -4.90 -9.83 3.03
N ALA A 17 -5.65 -8.87 2.49
CA ALA A 17 -5.08 -7.69 1.90
C ALA A 17 -4.42 -6.85 3.01
N VAL A 18 -3.31 -6.19 2.65
CA VAL A 18 -2.69 -5.19 3.54
C VAL A 18 -3.73 -4.12 3.83
N SER A 19 -3.93 -3.82 5.12
CA SER A 19 -4.97 -2.90 5.55
C SER A 19 -4.74 -1.51 4.95
N VAL A 20 -5.81 -0.76 4.68
CA VAL A 20 -5.71 0.62 4.15
C VAL A 20 -4.78 1.47 5.02
N GLU A 21 -4.84 1.29 6.33
CA GLU A 21 -4.03 2.02 7.31
C GLU A 21 -2.55 1.70 7.15
N GLU A 22 -2.18 0.44 6.97
CA GLU A 22 -0.79 0.02 6.74
C GLU A 22 -0.25 0.55 5.40
N ARG A 23 -1.07 0.53 4.35
CA ARG A 23 -0.70 1.09 3.03
C ARG A 23 -0.48 2.60 3.11
N LEU A 24 -1.36 3.30 3.81
CA LEU A 24 -1.26 4.74 4.04
C LEU A 24 -0.03 5.07 4.89
N LEU A 25 0.18 4.33 5.98
CA LEU A 25 1.30 4.53 6.89
C LEU A 25 2.64 4.28 6.19
N ALA A 26 2.74 3.22 5.37
CA ALA A 26 3.93 2.98 4.55
C ALA A 26 4.20 4.13 3.56
N THR A 27 3.16 4.65 2.92
CA THR A 27 3.27 5.76 1.96
C THR A 27 3.69 7.06 2.65
N LEU A 28 3.06 7.40 3.78
CA LEU A 28 3.42 8.58 4.58
C LEU A 28 4.84 8.47 5.12
N ARG A 29 5.25 7.29 5.57
CA ARG A 29 6.61 7.06 6.08
C ARG A 29 7.65 7.19 4.98
N PHE A 30 7.34 6.71 3.77
CA PHE A 30 8.18 6.90 2.60
C PHE A 30 8.33 8.39 2.27
N LEU A 31 7.23 9.17 2.27
CA LEU A 31 7.28 10.62 2.05
C LEU A 31 8.04 11.37 3.13
N ALA A 32 7.79 11.04 4.39
CA ALA A 32 8.38 11.74 5.53
C ALA A 32 9.88 11.48 5.68
N THR A 33 10.34 10.27 5.32
CA THR A 33 11.73 9.86 5.52
C THR A 33 12.58 9.80 4.25
N GLY A 34 11.96 9.68 3.07
CA GLY A 34 12.65 9.57 1.78
C GLY A 34 13.54 8.32 1.63
N ARG A 35 13.39 7.32 2.52
CA ARG A 35 14.26 6.13 2.54
C ARG A 35 13.85 5.10 1.48
N SER A 36 14.82 4.25 1.12
CA SER A 36 14.62 3.10 0.23
C SER A 36 13.59 2.11 0.79
N TYR A 37 12.96 1.33 -0.10
CA TYR A 37 11.98 0.31 0.30
C TYR A 37 12.59 -0.78 1.20
N GLU A 38 13.89 -1.02 1.09
CA GLU A 38 14.59 -1.97 1.95
C GLU A 38 14.67 -1.54 3.41
N ASP A 39 14.87 -0.25 3.69
CA ASP A 39 14.79 0.32 5.03
C ASP A 39 13.35 0.33 5.54
N LEU A 40 12.40 0.69 4.67
CA LEU A 40 10.99 0.78 5.03
C LEU A 40 10.38 -0.57 5.42
N LYS A 41 10.95 -1.68 4.94
CA LYS A 41 10.47 -3.04 5.24
C LYS A 41 10.47 -3.34 6.74
N PHE A 42 11.47 -2.85 7.46
CA PHE A 42 11.59 -3.06 8.90
C PHE A 42 10.63 -2.18 9.69
N SER A 43 10.35 -0.98 9.17
CA SER A 43 9.41 -0.05 9.80
C SER A 43 7.95 -0.43 9.60
N CYS A 44 7.61 -0.98 8.43
CA CYS A 44 6.22 -1.28 8.07
C CYS A 44 5.89 -2.78 8.14
N ILE A 45 6.89 -3.65 8.36
CA ILE A 45 6.74 -5.12 8.35
C ILE A 45 6.14 -5.61 7.01
N ILE A 46 6.48 -4.93 5.91
CA ILE A 46 6.01 -5.23 4.56
C ILE A 46 7.23 -5.47 3.68
N SER A 47 7.19 -6.55 2.88
CA SER A 47 8.26 -6.85 1.92
C SER A 47 8.53 -5.67 0.97
N PRO A 48 9.81 -5.35 0.64
CA PRO A 48 10.15 -4.27 -0.28
C PRO A 48 9.51 -4.43 -1.67
N GLN A 49 9.30 -5.66 -2.13
CA GLN A 49 8.56 -5.94 -3.37
C GLN A 49 7.09 -5.49 -3.30
N LEU A 50 6.46 -5.71 -2.14
CA LEU A 50 5.09 -5.27 -1.92
C LEU A 50 5.02 -3.76 -1.73
N LEU A 51 5.99 -3.15 -1.03
CA LEU A 51 6.14 -1.69 -0.91
C LEU A 51 6.22 -1.01 -2.27
N GLY A 52 7.07 -1.53 -3.18
CA GLY A 52 7.20 -1.04 -4.55
C GLY A 52 5.94 -1.18 -5.40
N ARG A 53 4.94 -1.97 -4.97
CA ARG A 53 3.61 -2.01 -5.58
C ARG A 53 2.62 -1.08 -4.87
N ILE A 54 2.53 -1.15 -3.54
CA ILE A 54 1.52 -0.40 -2.78
C ILE A 54 1.76 1.11 -2.80
N ILE A 55 3.02 1.57 -2.71
CA ILE A 55 3.34 3.00 -2.64
C ILE A 55 2.90 3.69 -3.95
N PRO A 56 3.37 3.26 -5.14
CA PRO A 56 2.90 3.85 -6.39
C PRO A 56 1.42 3.57 -6.68
N GLU A 57 0.83 2.44 -6.26
CA GLU A 57 -0.62 2.21 -6.37
C GLU A 57 -1.42 3.25 -5.55
N THR A 58 -0.92 3.64 -4.37
CA THR A 58 -1.56 4.61 -3.48
C THR A 58 -1.42 6.04 -4.01
N PHE A 59 -0.27 6.39 -4.61
CA PHE A 59 -0.06 7.69 -5.26
C PHE A 59 -0.81 7.87 -6.58
N HIS A 60 -0.75 6.86 -7.46
CA HIS A 60 -1.27 6.97 -8.83
C HIS A 60 -2.68 6.42 -9.00
N GLN A 61 -3.40 6.12 -7.91
CA GLN A 61 -4.81 5.69 -7.88
C GLN A 61 -5.20 4.93 -9.15
N LYS A 62 -4.50 3.83 -9.44
CA LYS A 62 -4.86 3.05 -10.62
C LYS A 62 -6.16 2.35 -10.28
N LYS A 63 -7.29 2.92 -10.72
CA LYS A 63 -8.58 2.23 -10.72
C LYS A 63 -8.34 0.88 -11.35
N ARG A 64 -8.27 -0.17 -10.54
CA ARG A 64 -8.42 -1.53 -11.03
C ARG A 64 -9.89 -1.66 -11.37
N ASN A 65 -10.25 -1.18 -12.57
CA ASN A 65 -11.46 -1.59 -13.26
C ASN A 65 -11.32 -3.08 -13.51
N GLY A 66 -11.69 -3.88 -12.50
CA GLY A 66 -12.13 -5.25 -12.72
C GLY A 66 -13.49 -5.15 -13.39
N SER A 67 -13.47 -5.05 -14.72
CA SER A 67 -14.62 -5.36 -15.55
C SER A 67 -14.71 -6.88 -15.63
N LYS A 68 -15.92 -7.37 -15.34
CA LYS A 68 -16.42 -8.75 -15.35
C LYS A 68 -16.08 -9.61 -14.13
#